data_AF-A0A9D0TFA6-F1
#
_entry.id   AF-A0A9D0TFA6-F1
#
_cell.length_a   1.000
_cell.length_b   1.000
_cell.length_c   1.000
_cell.angle_alpha   90.00
_cell.angle_beta   90.00
_cell.angle_gamma   90.00
#
_symmetry.space_group_name_H-M   'P 1'
#
loop_
_entity.id
_entity.type
_entity.pdbx_description
1 polymer ?
#
loop_
_entity_poly.entity_id
_entity_poly.type
_entity_poly.pdbx_seq_one_letter_code
_entity_poly.pdbx_strand_id
1 'polypeptide(L)'
;MNIKLSSTRMLLAVILATTLPAAQAATAMLYGDRAAFLSELGAAVLSQQDFEGFADGSDMSGVQFLPGITASTNLEKIGIFQGSGDKELFIQTRNKSQAIYDIILSQPYQALGFDIEAFDPATPGPGFLDVFFTDGDILTDIPVLPLNASEQDPLFFGVIADTDIQRIRWSEGPEIGGTSCCEETALDNFVAVSAVPLPAALPLFAASLIGLTGISRRRSPRIAGTHKR
;
A
#
# COMPACT_ATOMS: atom_id res chain seq x y z
N MET A 1 -50.51 -8.96 30.22
CA MET A 1 -50.35 -9.38 28.81
C MET A 1 -48.94 -9.92 28.66
N ASN A 2 -48.77 -11.24 28.65
CA ASN A 2 -47.45 -11.88 28.71
C ASN A 2 -46.94 -12.20 27.30
N ILE A 3 -45.92 -11.47 26.85
CA ILE A 3 -45.27 -11.70 25.55
C ILE A 3 -44.29 -12.87 25.72
N LYS A 4 -44.67 -14.07 25.25
CA LYS A 4 -43.76 -15.20 25.10
C LYS A 4 -42.81 -14.92 23.92
N LEU A 5 -41.62 -14.39 24.20
CA LEU A 5 -40.54 -14.35 23.21
C LEU A 5 -40.02 -15.77 22.97
N SER A 6 -40.26 -16.28 21.76
CA SER A 6 -39.72 -17.56 21.28
C SER A 6 -38.19 -17.54 21.28
N SER A 7 -37.57 -18.53 21.94
CA SER A 7 -36.11 -18.70 22.06
C SER A 7 -35.37 -18.72 20.71
N THR A 8 -36.06 -18.99 19.60
CA THR A 8 -35.50 -18.98 18.24
C THR A 8 -35.13 -17.56 17.76
N ARG A 9 -35.83 -16.52 18.24
CA ARG A 9 -35.53 -15.12 17.85
C ARG A 9 -34.34 -14.54 18.61
N MET A 10 -34.01 -15.08 19.78
CA MET A 10 -32.87 -14.63 20.57
C MET A 10 -31.53 -15.13 20.00
N LEU A 11 -31.51 -16.30 19.33
CA LEU A 11 -30.31 -16.82 18.67
C LEU A 11 -29.94 -16.05 17.40
N LEU A 12 -30.93 -15.53 16.66
CA LEU A 12 -30.71 -14.76 15.43
C LEU A 12 -30.11 -13.37 15.73
N ALA A 13 -30.47 -12.76 16.86
CA ALA A 13 -29.96 -11.46 17.28
C ALA A 13 -28.48 -11.51 17.75
N VAL A 14 -28.04 -12.65 18.31
CA VAL A 14 -26.64 -12.85 18.73
C VAL A 14 -25.72 -13.08 17.54
N ILE A 15 -26.17 -13.78 16.49
CA ILE A 15 -25.38 -14.00 15.26
C ILE A 15 -25.23 -12.69 14.46
N LEU A 16 -26.24 -11.82 14.47
CA LEU A 16 -26.18 -10.54 13.75
C LEU A 16 -25.34 -9.46 14.47
N ALA A 17 -25.07 -9.63 15.77
CA ALA A 17 -24.24 -8.71 16.56
C ALA A 17 -22.72 -9.00 16.46
N THR A 18 -22.33 -10.19 15.96
CA THR A 18 -20.91 -10.58 15.86
C THR A 18 -20.27 -10.27 14.50
N THR A 19 -20.98 -9.63 13.57
CA THR A 19 -20.46 -9.32 12.24
C THR A 19 -20.24 -7.83 12.01
N LEU A 20 -20.20 -7.01 13.06
CA LEU A 20 -19.63 -5.67 12.91
C LEU A 20 -18.12 -5.87 12.80
N PRO A 21 -17.50 -5.64 11.62
CA PRO A 21 -16.05 -5.58 11.56
C PRO A 21 -15.63 -4.52 12.58
N ALA A 22 -14.82 -4.92 13.56
CA ALA A 22 -14.12 -3.92 14.34
C ALA A 22 -13.37 -3.05 13.32
N ALA A 23 -13.48 -1.73 13.43
CA ALA A 23 -12.59 -0.85 12.69
C ALA A 23 -11.17 -1.21 13.14
N GLN A 24 -10.48 -1.99 12.31
CA GLN A 24 -9.08 -2.30 12.50
C GLN A 24 -8.31 -1.23 11.76
N ALA A 25 -7.28 -0.71 12.41
CA ALA A 25 -6.38 0.20 11.76
C ALA A 25 -5.67 -0.52 10.60
N ALA A 26 -5.36 0.20 9.52
CA ALA A 26 -4.58 -0.35 8.42
C ALA A 26 -3.24 -0.90 8.95
N THR A 27 -2.95 -2.15 8.62
CA THR A 27 -1.65 -2.77 8.88
C THR A 27 -0.81 -2.65 7.63
N ALA A 28 0.39 -2.07 7.74
CA ALA A 28 1.31 -2.00 6.63
C ALA A 28 2.74 -2.41 7.02
N MET A 29 3.45 -2.98 6.06
CA MET A 29 4.86 -3.32 6.13
C MET A 29 5.63 -2.41 5.17
N LEU A 30 6.71 -1.80 5.67
CA LEU A 30 7.57 -0.90 4.91
C LEU A 30 8.85 -1.63 4.48
N TYR A 31 9.33 -1.33 3.29
CA TYR A 31 10.50 -1.93 2.67
C TYR A 31 11.46 -0.83 2.22
N GLY A 32 12.72 -0.95 2.63
CA GLY A 32 13.83 -0.11 2.14
C GLY A 32 14.70 -0.80 1.08
N ASP A 33 14.32 -2.00 0.65
CA ASP A 33 15.05 -2.83 -0.31
C ASP A 33 14.08 -3.40 -1.35
N ARG A 34 14.40 -3.16 -2.63
CA ARG A 34 13.56 -3.56 -3.78
C ARG A 34 13.43 -5.08 -3.86
N ALA A 35 14.50 -5.82 -3.61
CA ALA A 35 14.49 -7.27 -3.72
C ALA A 35 13.60 -7.91 -2.65
N ALA A 36 13.67 -7.44 -1.40
CA ALA A 36 12.81 -7.87 -0.31
C ALA A 36 11.34 -7.54 -0.58
N PHE A 37 11.05 -6.35 -1.09
CA PHE A 37 9.69 -5.95 -1.49
C PHE A 37 9.12 -6.86 -2.59
N LEU A 38 9.86 -7.05 -3.68
CA LEU A 38 9.44 -7.93 -4.78
C LEU A 38 9.29 -9.39 -4.33
N SER A 39 10.14 -9.84 -3.40
CA SER A 39 10.04 -11.18 -2.81
C SER A 39 8.76 -11.37 -2.00
N GLU A 40 8.32 -10.36 -1.24
CA GLU A 40 7.07 -10.44 -0.47
C GLU A 40 5.84 -10.44 -1.39
N LEU A 41 5.87 -9.66 -2.48
CA LEU A 41 4.79 -9.65 -3.47
C LEU A 41 4.60 -11.01 -4.17
N GLY A 42 5.62 -11.86 -4.18
CA GLY A 42 5.58 -13.21 -4.74
C GLY A 42 5.20 -13.20 -6.22
N ALA A 43 4.15 -13.93 -6.58
CA ALA A 43 3.70 -14.08 -7.97
C ALA A 43 2.55 -13.13 -8.35
N ALA A 44 2.35 -12.04 -7.60
CA ALA A 44 1.31 -11.07 -7.91
C ALA A 44 1.53 -10.41 -9.28
N VAL A 45 0.44 -9.98 -9.93
CA VAL A 45 0.54 -9.23 -11.20
C VAL A 45 1.03 -7.82 -10.88
N LEU A 46 2.24 -7.52 -11.35
CA LEU A 46 2.89 -6.24 -11.15
C LEU A 46 2.57 -5.30 -12.31
N SER A 47 2.22 -4.04 -12.01
CA SER A 47 2.30 -2.96 -12.98
C SER A 47 3.59 -2.18 -12.71
N GLN A 48 4.36 -1.88 -13.76
CA GLN A 48 5.68 -1.23 -13.64
C GLN A 48 5.80 -0.01 -14.57
N GLN A 49 6.52 1.01 -14.13
CA GLN A 49 6.82 2.22 -14.88
C GLN A 49 8.24 2.72 -14.56
N ASP A 50 9.04 2.92 -15.60
CA ASP A 50 10.45 3.37 -15.57
C ASP A 50 10.67 4.67 -16.38
N PHE A 51 9.60 5.31 -16.84
CA PHE A 51 9.52 6.56 -17.61
C PHE A 51 10.35 6.68 -18.90
N GLU A 52 11.14 5.67 -19.29
CA GLU A 52 12.00 5.69 -20.46
C GLU A 52 11.24 5.94 -21.77
N GLY A 53 9.97 5.56 -21.81
CA GLY A 53 9.07 5.79 -22.94
C GLY A 53 8.58 7.24 -23.13
N PHE A 54 8.79 8.12 -22.14
CA PHE A 54 8.36 9.52 -22.21
C PHE A 54 9.45 10.43 -22.79
N ALA A 55 9.05 11.60 -23.31
CA ALA A 55 10.01 12.62 -23.73
C ALA A 55 10.48 13.44 -22.53
N ASP A 56 11.76 13.82 -22.51
CA ASP A 56 12.27 14.77 -21.51
C ASP A 56 11.48 16.09 -21.53
N GLY A 57 11.20 16.63 -20.34
CA GLY A 57 10.37 17.81 -20.12
C GLY A 57 8.86 17.60 -20.25
N SER A 58 8.38 16.37 -20.49
CA SER A 58 6.94 16.06 -20.50
C SER A 58 6.31 16.40 -19.15
N ASP A 59 5.23 17.18 -19.15
CA ASP A 59 4.46 17.45 -17.93
C ASP A 59 3.69 16.20 -17.52
N MET A 60 3.87 15.78 -16.27
CA MET A 60 3.29 14.59 -15.66
C MET A 60 2.27 14.92 -14.58
N SER A 61 1.94 16.20 -14.39
CA SER A 61 0.99 16.68 -13.38
C SER A 61 -0.42 16.17 -13.68
N GLY A 62 -0.90 15.21 -12.87
CA GLY A 62 -2.19 14.54 -13.07
C GLY A 62 -2.21 13.56 -14.25
N VAL A 63 -1.08 13.31 -14.90
CA VAL A 63 -0.98 12.34 -16.01
C VAL A 63 -0.89 10.93 -15.43
N GLN A 64 -1.71 10.04 -16.00
CA GLN A 64 -1.71 8.64 -15.59
C GLN A 64 -0.51 7.91 -16.20
N PHE A 65 0.39 7.39 -15.35
CA PHE A 65 1.59 6.65 -15.78
C PHE A 65 1.54 5.16 -15.45
N LEU A 66 0.66 4.75 -14.54
CA LEU A 66 0.21 3.37 -14.33
C LEU A 66 -1.32 3.36 -14.24
N PRO A 67 -2.02 2.23 -14.48
CA PRO A 67 -3.47 2.18 -14.39
C PRO A 67 -3.99 2.73 -13.05
N GLY A 68 -4.68 3.88 -13.07
CA GLY A 68 -5.19 4.53 -11.86
C GLY A 68 -4.13 5.21 -10.97
N ILE A 69 -2.89 5.39 -11.41
CA ILE A 69 -1.85 6.10 -10.65
C ILE A 69 -1.43 7.37 -11.40
N THR A 70 -1.47 8.50 -10.68
CA THR A 70 -1.06 9.82 -11.16
C THR A 70 -0.15 10.49 -10.12
N ALA A 71 0.62 11.49 -10.52
CA ALA A 71 1.38 12.31 -9.57
C ALA A 71 0.93 13.77 -9.62
N SER A 72 1.10 14.48 -8.51
CA SER A 72 0.89 15.93 -8.42
C SER A 72 1.92 16.54 -7.47
N THR A 73 2.01 17.87 -7.46
CA THR A 73 2.94 18.58 -6.59
C THR A 73 2.32 19.83 -5.99
N ASN A 74 2.89 20.31 -4.87
CA ASN A 74 2.61 21.63 -4.32
C ASN A 74 3.30 22.77 -5.10
N LEU A 75 4.20 22.47 -6.05
CA LEU A 75 4.88 23.43 -6.92
C LEU A 75 4.12 23.62 -8.24
N GLU A 76 4.78 24.19 -9.25
CA GLU A 76 4.14 24.52 -10.53
C GLU A 76 3.79 23.28 -11.34
N LYS A 77 4.74 22.35 -11.49
CA LYS A 77 4.56 21.12 -12.25
C LYS A 77 5.55 20.04 -11.82
N ILE A 78 5.16 18.81 -12.08
CA ILE A 78 6.04 17.66 -12.08
C ILE A 78 6.25 17.21 -13.53
N GLY A 79 7.47 16.88 -13.91
CA GLY A 79 7.77 16.51 -15.28
C GLY A 79 8.80 15.40 -15.36
N ILE A 80 8.90 14.83 -16.55
CA ILE A 80 10.01 13.93 -16.87
C ILE A 80 11.27 14.77 -16.96
N PHE A 81 12.30 14.35 -16.25
CA PHE A 81 13.62 14.92 -16.32
C PHE A 81 14.60 13.82 -16.73
N GLN A 82 15.47 14.12 -17.67
CA GLN A 82 16.60 13.28 -18.00
C GLN A 82 17.87 13.95 -17.50
N GLY A 83 18.36 13.50 -16.35
CA GLY A 83 19.63 13.94 -15.79
C GLY A 83 20.83 13.36 -16.55
N SER A 84 21.82 12.85 -15.82
CA SER A 84 22.96 12.15 -16.43
C SER A 84 22.70 10.66 -16.70
N GLY A 85 21.59 10.13 -16.20
CA GLY A 85 21.18 8.74 -16.28
C GLY A 85 19.89 8.52 -17.08
N ASP A 86 18.97 7.80 -16.46
CA ASP A 86 17.61 7.48 -16.93
C ASP A 86 16.63 8.65 -16.75
N LYS A 87 15.39 8.42 -17.16
CA LYS A 87 14.29 9.37 -17.06
C LYS A 87 13.52 9.13 -15.78
N GLU A 88 13.29 10.21 -15.07
CA GLU A 88 12.71 10.19 -13.74
C GLU A 88 11.61 11.24 -13.62
N LEU A 89 10.73 11.02 -12.64
CA LEU A 89 9.69 11.97 -12.30
C LEU A 89 10.26 13.01 -11.33
N PHE A 90 10.33 14.27 -11.77
CA PHE A 90 11.03 15.33 -11.05
C PHE A 90 10.17 16.60 -10.97
N ILE A 91 10.16 17.24 -9.80
CA ILE A 91 9.45 18.52 -9.66
C ILE A 91 10.28 19.65 -10.27
N GLN A 92 9.67 20.35 -11.23
CA GLN A 92 10.31 21.49 -11.90
C GLN A 92 9.89 22.80 -11.21
N THR A 93 10.70 23.85 -11.37
CA THR A 93 10.48 25.17 -10.76
C THR A 93 10.46 25.11 -9.22
N ARG A 94 11.63 24.92 -8.60
CA ARG A 94 11.81 24.88 -7.13
C ARG A 94 11.83 26.26 -6.49
N ASN A 95 10.66 26.89 -6.37
CA ASN A 95 10.50 28.26 -5.84
C ASN A 95 9.86 28.34 -4.43
N LYS A 96 9.80 27.23 -3.69
CA LYS A 96 9.31 27.17 -2.31
C LYS A 96 10.31 26.48 -1.40
N SER A 97 10.08 26.58 -0.10
CA SER A 97 10.90 25.94 0.95
C SER A 97 10.76 24.42 1.03
N GLN A 98 9.80 23.83 0.32
CA GLN A 98 9.53 22.40 0.31
C GLN A 98 8.89 22.00 -1.02
N ALA A 99 9.37 20.91 -1.60
CA ALA A 99 8.73 20.23 -2.71
C ALA A 99 8.07 18.94 -2.20
N ILE A 100 6.86 18.70 -2.69
CA ILE A 100 6.02 17.57 -2.31
C ILE A 100 5.58 16.86 -3.58
N TYR A 101 5.72 15.54 -3.59
CA TYR A 101 5.15 14.62 -4.56
C TYR A 101 3.95 13.95 -3.92
N ASP A 102 2.77 14.15 -4.49
CA ASP A 102 1.56 13.41 -4.12
C ASP A 102 1.28 12.37 -5.20
N ILE A 103 1.60 11.10 -4.91
CA ILE A 103 1.27 9.95 -5.74
C ILE A 103 -0.13 9.47 -5.37
N ILE A 104 -1.08 9.61 -6.29
CA ILE A 104 -2.51 9.38 -6.06
C ILE A 104 -2.91 8.08 -6.74
N LEU A 105 -3.61 7.22 -6.01
CA LEU A 105 -4.07 5.91 -6.46
C LEU A 105 -5.60 5.88 -6.46
N SER A 106 -6.19 5.63 -7.62
CA SER A 106 -7.65 5.57 -7.82
C SER A 106 -8.19 4.14 -7.97
N GLN A 107 -7.32 3.15 -7.85
CA GLN A 107 -7.63 1.72 -7.87
C GLN A 107 -7.25 1.10 -6.51
N PRO A 108 -7.75 -0.09 -6.17
CA PRO A 108 -7.54 -0.71 -4.86
C PRO A 108 -6.11 -1.25 -4.70
N TYR A 109 -5.09 -0.42 -4.82
CA TYR A 109 -3.70 -0.84 -4.67
C TYR A 109 -3.35 -1.13 -3.21
N GLN A 110 -2.87 -2.33 -2.95
CA GLN A 110 -2.41 -2.77 -1.63
C GLN A 110 -0.89 -2.73 -1.50
N ALA A 111 -0.17 -2.58 -2.62
CA ALA A 111 1.26 -2.35 -2.60
C ALA A 111 1.68 -1.32 -3.63
N LEU A 112 2.63 -0.48 -3.24
CA LEU A 112 3.31 0.48 -4.10
C LEU A 112 4.77 0.63 -3.63
N GLY A 113 5.70 0.63 -4.57
CA GLY A 113 7.09 0.99 -4.31
C GLY A 113 7.71 1.72 -5.48
N PHE A 114 8.77 2.47 -5.23
CA PHE A 114 9.51 3.28 -6.21
C PHE A 114 10.91 3.57 -5.69
N ASP A 115 11.79 3.96 -6.60
CA ASP A 115 13.12 4.46 -6.31
C ASP A 115 13.06 5.98 -6.06
N ILE A 116 13.89 6.44 -5.12
CA ILE A 116 14.17 7.84 -4.82
C ILE A 116 15.60 8.10 -5.28
N GLU A 117 15.68 8.86 -6.36
CA GLU A 117 16.89 9.20 -7.11
C GLU A 117 17.47 10.54 -6.65
N ALA A 118 18.73 10.80 -7.01
CA ALA A 118 19.41 12.09 -6.85
C ALA A 118 19.42 12.66 -5.41
N PHE A 119 19.30 11.80 -4.38
CA PHE A 119 19.32 12.21 -3.00
C PHE A 119 20.78 12.39 -2.52
N ASP A 120 21.24 13.64 -2.36
CA ASP A 120 22.61 13.98 -1.98
C ASP A 120 22.91 13.56 -0.52
N PRO A 121 23.89 12.67 -0.29
CA PRO A 121 24.32 12.31 1.05
C PRO A 121 25.13 13.41 1.76
N ALA A 122 25.62 14.43 1.05
CA ALA A 122 26.47 15.50 1.59
C ALA A 122 25.68 16.58 2.36
N THR A 123 24.36 16.63 2.20
CA THR A 123 23.43 17.62 2.77
C THR A 123 22.37 16.96 3.68
N PRO A 124 22.76 16.18 4.71
CA PRO A 124 21.93 15.13 5.30
C PRO A 124 20.75 15.65 6.15
N GLY A 125 19.65 16.00 5.50
CA GLY A 125 18.32 16.09 6.09
C GLY A 125 17.46 14.91 5.63
N PRO A 126 16.62 14.30 6.48
CA PRO A 126 15.67 13.31 6.01
C PRO A 126 14.63 13.97 5.10
N GLY A 127 14.24 13.28 4.03
CA GLY A 127 12.90 13.47 3.47
C GLY A 127 11.89 12.61 4.24
N PHE A 128 10.61 12.83 3.98
CA PHE A 128 9.53 12.19 4.73
C PHE A 128 8.47 11.59 3.81
N LEU A 129 8.01 10.39 4.18
CA LEU A 129 6.89 9.72 3.55
C LEU A 129 5.65 9.74 4.45
N ASP A 130 4.51 10.03 3.84
CA ASP A 130 3.20 9.73 4.41
C ASP A 130 2.44 8.75 3.50
N VAL A 131 1.75 7.77 4.10
CA VAL A 131 0.89 6.80 3.39
C VAL A 131 -0.53 6.96 3.90
N PHE A 132 -1.47 7.27 3.00
CA PHE A 132 -2.88 7.47 3.28
C PHE A 132 -3.67 6.27 2.77
N PHE A 133 -4.52 5.71 3.61
CA PHE A 133 -5.36 4.56 3.26
C PHE A 133 -6.82 4.97 3.04
N THR A 134 -7.58 4.09 2.38
CA THR A 134 -8.99 4.34 2.06
C THR A 134 -9.94 4.29 3.25
N ASP A 135 -9.52 3.73 4.39
CA ASP A 135 -10.25 3.74 5.66
C ASP A 135 -10.06 5.04 6.47
N GLY A 136 -9.20 5.94 6.00
CA GLY A 136 -8.87 7.21 6.65
C GLY A 136 -7.64 7.16 7.54
N ASP A 137 -7.00 6.00 7.70
CA ASP A 137 -5.75 5.88 8.42
C ASP A 137 -4.57 6.47 7.65
N ILE A 138 -3.56 6.89 8.41
CA ILE A 138 -2.36 7.54 7.88
C ILE A 138 -1.14 7.04 8.64
N LEU A 139 -0.13 6.56 7.92
CA LEU A 139 1.24 6.50 8.44
C LEU A 139 1.92 7.80 8.05
N THR A 140 2.44 8.55 9.01
CA THR A 140 3.00 9.88 8.77
C THR A 140 4.42 10.00 9.30
N ASP A 141 5.18 10.95 8.75
CA ASP A 141 6.53 11.31 9.16
C ASP A 141 7.52 10.13 9.13
N ILE A 142 7.38 9.22 8.16
CA ILE A 142 8.33 8.11 7.95
C ILE A 142 9.63 8.70 7.38
N PRO A 143 10.75 8.70 8.13
CA PRO A 143 11.97 9.34 7.67
C PRO A 143 12.69 8.46 6.64
N VAL A 144 13.13 9.07 5.54
CA VAL A 144 14.05 8.46 4.57
C VAL A 144 15.35 9.26 4.61
N LEU A 145 16.42 8.57 5.00
CA LEU A 145 17.77 9.15 5.09
C LEU A 145 18.59 8.72 3.86
N PRO A 146 19.48 9.59 3.33
CA PRO A 146 20.39 9.27 2.23
C PRO A 146 21.56 8.40 2.68
N LEU A 147 21.27 7.29 3.35
CA LEU A 147 22.29 6.35 3.80
C LEU A 147 22.80 5.56 2.59
N ASN A 148 23.96 5.97 2.08
CA ASN A 148 24.60 5.40 0.89
C ASN A 148 23.89 5.71 -0.44
N ALA A 149 23.02 6.72 -0.47
CA ALA A 149 22.52 7.25 -1.72
C ALA A 149 23.69 7.89 -2.48
N SER A 150 23.79 7.61 -3.77
CA SER A 150 24.57 8.42 -4.69
C SER A 150 23.66 8.83 -5.84
N GLU A 151 24.07 9.79 -6.67
CA GLU A 151 23.36 10.09 -7.93
C GLU A 151 23.20 8.85 -8.85
N GLN A 152 23.84 7.72 -8.53
CA GLN A 152 23.81 6.48 -9.31
C GLN A 152 23.24 5.28 -8.51
N ASP A 153 22.99 5.46 -7.21
CA ASP A 153 22.52 4.40 -6.32
C ASP A 153 21.22 4.88 -5.64
N PRO A 154 20.06 4.63 -6.27
CA PRO A 154 18.79 5.10 -5.73
C PRO A 154 18.42 4.40 -4.42
N LEU A 155 17.66 5.10 -3.58
CA LEU A 155 17.04 4.53 -2.39
C LEU A 155 15.68 3.95 -2.74
N PHE A 156 15.44 2.69 -2.37
CA PHE A 156 14.11 2.11 -2.56
C PHE A 156 13.18 2.42 -1.39
N PHE A 157 11.94 2.75 -1.69
CA PHE A 157 10.83 2.68 -0.75
C PHE A 157 9.71 1.81 -1.29
N GLY A 158 9.16 0.94 -0.44
CA GLY A 158 7.96 0.17 -0.73
C GLY A 158 7.06 0.02 0.48
N VAL A 159 5.77 -0.11 0.23
CA VAL A 159 4.75 -0.41 1.24
C VAL A 159 3.83 -1.52 0.74
N ILE A 160 3.50 -2.45 1.63
CA ILE A 160 2.49 -3.49 1.44
C ILE A 160 1.50 -3.37 2.61
N ALA A 161 0.22 -3.23 2.32
CA ALA A 161 -0.83 -3.02 3.31
C ALA A 161 -2.03 -3.96 3.13
N ASP A 162 -2.79 -4.17 4.20
CA ASP A 162 -4.06 -4.89 4.17
C ASP A 162 -5.26 -4.00 3.77
N THR A 163 -5.11 -2.68 3.86
CA THR A 163 -6.05 -1.67 3.36
C THR A 163 -5.52 -1.04 2.07
N ASP A 164 -6.43 -0.73 1.13
CA ASP A 164 -6.09 -0.03 -0.12
C ASP A 164 -5.44 1.33 0.18
N ILE A 165 -4.32 1.58 -0.48
CA ILE A 165 -3.56 2.83 -0.45
C ILE A 165 -4.27 3.83 -1.37
N GLN A 166 -4.59 5.00 -0.83
CA GLN A 166 -5.18 6.11 -1.56
C GLN A 166 -4.13 7.09 -2.07
N ARG A 167 -3.08 7.34 -1.27
CA ARG A 167 -2.03 8.31 -1.60
C ARG A 167 -0.73 7.95 -0.90
N ILE A 168 0.38 8.15 -1.58
CA ILE A 168 1.70 8.25 -0.96
C ILE A 168 2.24 9.66 -1.22
N ARG A 169 2.67 10.31 -0.14
CA ARG A 169 3.29 11.63 -0.21
C ARG A 169 4.77 11.49 0.07
N TRP A 170 5.61 11.93 -0.87
CA TRP A 170 7.04 12.16 -0.62
C TRP A 170 7.28 13.66 -0.43
N SER A 171 7.93 14.02 0.66
CA SER A 171 8.31 15.39 0.98
C SER A 171 9.83 15.48 1.02
N GLU A 172 10.41 16.27 0.12
CA GLU A 172 11.86 16.48 0.08
C GLU A 172 12.37 17.06 1.40
N GLY A 173 13.52 16.57 1.85
CA GLY A 173 14.22 17.08 3.03
C GLY A 173 14.81 18.47 2.80
N PRO A 174 15.26 19.17 3.85
CA PRO A 174 16.00 20.42 3.66
C PRO A 174 17.37 20.16 3.05
N GLU A 175 17.78 20.96 2.07
CA GLU A 175 19.16 20.96 1.57
C GLU A 175 20.06 21.69 2.59
N ILE A 176 20.78 20.94 3.43
CA ILE A 176 21.65 21.55 4.46
C ILE A 176 22.93 22.10 3.79
N GLY A 177 22.97 23.42 3.57
CA GLY A 177 24.14 24.11 3.01
C GLY A 177 23.95 24.64 1.58
N GLY A 178 22.77 24.42 1.00
CA GLY A 178 22.39 24.84 -0.35
C GLY A 178 21.85 26.26 -0.50
N THR A 179 21.48 26.61 -1.74
CA THR A 179 21.13 27.98 -2.16
C THR A 179 19.64 28.29 -2.19
N SER A 180 18.84 27.74 -1.27
CA SER A 180 17.50 28.24 -0.83
C SER A 180 16.28 27.33 -1.07
N CYS A 181 16.43 26.06 -1.48
CA CYS A 181 15.30 25.11 -1.50
C CYS A 181 15.59 23.78 -0.77
N CYS A 182 14.69 22.82 -0.97
CA CYS A 182 14.79 21.45 -0.49
C CYS A 182 15.73 20.61 -1.35
N GLU A 183 16.10 19.46 -0.81
CA GLU A 183 16.92 18.42 -1.43
C GLU A 183 16.38 18.00 -2.80
N GLU A 184 17.24 17.87 -3.81
CA GLU A 184 16.84 17.76 -5.21
C GLU A 184 16.53 16.33 -5.69
N THR A 185 15.60 15.64 -5.05
CA THR A 185 15.27 14.24 -5.40
C THR A 185 14.40 14.10 -6.64
N ALA A 186 14.38 12.89 -7.21
CA ALA A 186 13.39 12.46 -8.19
C ALA A 186 12.82 11.08 -7.84
N LEU A 187 11.76 10.65 -8.53
CA LEU A 187 11.11 9.35 -8.32
C LEU A 187 11.10 8.51 -9.60
N ASP A 188 11.46 7.23 -9.51
CA ASP A 188 11.47 6.32 -10.66
C ASP A 188 11.09 4.86 -10.31
N ASN A 189 11.04 3.98 -11.31
CA ASN A 189 10.95 2.52 -11.20
C ASN A 189 9.77 2.06 -10.33
N PHE A 190 8.60 2.66 -10.55
CA PHE A 190 7.38 2.38 -9.82
C PHE A 190 6.93 0.93 -10.02
N VAL A 191 6.47 0.30 -8.94
CA VAL A 191 5.88 -1.04 -8.93
C VAL A 191 4.60 -1.00 -8.10
N ALA A 192 3.47 -1.42 -8.67
CA ALA A 192 2.17 -1.39 -8.02
C ALA A 192 1.39 -2.70 -8.16
N VAL A 193 0.63 -3.07 -7.11
CA VAL A 193 -0.20 -4.30 -7.06
C VAL A 193 -1.59 -4.05 -6.46
N SER A 194 -2.64 -4.38 -7.21
CA SER A 194 -4.05 -4.07 -6.88
C SER A 194 -4.74 -5.03 -5.91
N ALA A 195 -4.08 -6.11 -5.51
CA ALA A 195 -4.50 -7.00 -4.44
C ALA A 195 -3.41 -8.04 -4.28
N VAL A 196 -2.88 -8.20 -3.07
CA VAL A 196 -2.12 -9.42 -2.76
C VAL A 196 -3.16 -10.50 -2.54
N PRO A 197 -3.21 -11.60 -3.33
CA PRO A 197 -4.14 -12.67 -3.07
C PRO A 197 -3.95 -13.13 -1.64
N LEU A 198 -4.98 -12.97 -0.78
CA LEU A 198 -4.92 -13.51 0.57
C LEU A 198 -4.52 -14.99 0.44
N PRO A 199 -3.52 -15.47 1.21
CA PRO A 199 -3.18 -16.88 1.20
C PRO A 199 -4.47 -17.68 1.37
N ALA A 200 -4.70 -18.68 0.49
CA ALA A 200 -5.92 -19.48 0.47
C ALA A 200 -6.24 -20.20 1.81
N ALA A 201 -5.39 -20.04 2.82
CA ALA A 201 -5.58 -20.47 4.19
C ALA A 201 -6.93 -20.02 4.79
N LEU A 202 -7.43 -18.82 4.52
CA LEU A 202 -8.71 -18.34 5.06
C LEU A 202 -9.93 -19.14 4.55
N PRO A 203 -10.15 -19.28 3.23
CA PRO A 203 -11.22 -20.14 2.73
C PRO A 203 -11.02 -21.63 3.08
N LEU A 204 -9.78 -22.11 3.16
CA LEU A 204 -9.49 -23.49 3.62
C LEU A 204 -9.82 -23.69 5.10
N PHE A 205 -9.53 -22.70 5.96
CA PHE A 205 -9.86 -22.73 7.37
C PHE A 205 -11.40 -22.69 7.56
N ALA A 206 -12.09 -21.82 6.83
CA ALA A 206 -13.56 -21.78 6.82
C ALA A 206 -14.18 -23.11 6.35
N ALA A 207 -13.64 -23.71 5.28
CA ALA A 207 -14.10 -25.01 4.78
C ALA A 207 -13.87 -26.14 5.80
N SER A 208 -12.74 -26.12 6.52
CA SER A 208 -12.46 -27.13 7.55
C SER A 208 -13.39 -27.03 8.76
N LEU A 209 -13.76 -25.82 9.19
CA LEU A 209 -14.77 -25.58 10.23
C LEU A 209 -16.16 -26.10 9.83
N ILE A 210 -16.59 -25.88 8.58
CA ILE A 210 -17.86 -26.41 8.07
C ILE A 210 -17.80 -27.96 8.02
N GLY A 211 -16.68 -28.54 7.59
CA GLY A 211 -16.48 -29.99 7.58
C GLY A 211 -16.62 -30.64 8.96
N LEU A 212 -16.03 -30.03 10.00
CA LEU A 212 -16.08 -30.54 11.37
C LEU A 212 -17.49 -30.51 11.98
N THR A 213 -18.29 -29.48 11.66
CA THR A 213 -19.68 -29.39 12.13
C THR A 213 -20.64 -30.33 11.39
N GLY A 214 -20.37 -30.64 10.12
CA GLY A 214 -21.14 -31.60 9.33
C GLY A 214 -20.97 -33.06 9.78
N ILE A 215 -19.77 -33.44 10.24
CA ILE A 215 -19.45 -34.82 10.65
C ILE A 215 -20.01 -35.15 12.04
N SER A 216 -20.08 -34.18 12.96
CA SER A 216 -20.56 -34.43 14.34
C SER A 216 -22.06 -34.78 14.43
N ARG A 217 -22.87 -34.44 13.42
CA ARG A 217 -24.33 -34.71 13.42
C ARG A 217 -24.73 -36.11 12.92
N ARG A 218 -23.80 -36.94 12.43
CA ARG A 218 -24.14 -38.26 11.85
C ARG A 218 -24.12 -39.45 12.81
N ARG A 219 -23.97 -39.26 14.13
CA ARG A 219 -24.06 -40.36 15.11
C ARG A 219 -25.30 -40.25 16.00
N SER A 220 -26.46 -40.62 15.45
CA SER A 220 -27.55 -41.16 16.28
C SER A 220 -27.47 -42.68 16.24
N PRO A 221 -27.07 -43.36 17.33
CA PRO A 221 -27.16 -44.81 17.41
C PRO A 221 -28.64 -45.20 17.36
N ARG A 222 -29.03 -45.93 16.32
CA ARG A 222 -30.34 -46.55 16.21
C ARG A 222 -30.40 -47.66 17.27
N ILE A 223 -31.12 -47.42 18.36
CA ILE A 223 -31.44 -48.43 19.36
C ILE A 223 -32.29 -49.50 18.66
N ALA A 224 -31.65 -50.60 18.27
CA ALA A 224 -32.35 -51.81 17.85
C ALA A 224 -32.74 -52.57 19.12
N GLY A 225 -33.96 -52.30 19.58
CA GLY A 225 -34.58 -53.09 20.62
C GLY A 225 -35.02 -54.48 20.11
N THR A 226 -35.31 -55.32 21.11
CA THR A 226 -36.23 -56.44 21.08
C THR A 226 -35.85 -57.68 20.27
N HIS A 227 -35.34 -58.70 20.97
CA HIS A 227 -35.85 -60.05 20.76
C HIS A 227 -36.53 -60.55 22.04
N LYS A 228 -37.84 -60.74 21.92
CA LYS A 228 -38.69 -61.49 22.85
C LYS A 228 -38.63 -62.97 22.46
N ARG A 229 -38.72 -63.80 23.51
CA ARG A 229 -38.94 -65.26 23.59
C ARG A 229 -37.72 -66.13 23.44
#